data_AF-A0A7J8MZZ6-F1
#
_entry.id   AF-A0A7J8MZZ6-F1
#
_cell.length_a   1.000
_cell.length_b   1.000
_cell.length_c   1.000
_cell.angle_alpha   90.00
_cell.angle_beta   90.00
_cell.angle_gamma   90.00
#
_symmetry.space_group_name_H-M   'P 1'
#
loop_
_entity.id
_entity.type
_entity.pdbx_description
1 polymer ?
#
loop_
_entity_poly.entity_id
_entity_poly.type
_entity_poly.pdbx_seq_one_letter_code
_entity_poly.pdbx_strand_id
1 'polypeptide(L)' 'MRLKVKIDVLKPLRRVVKLVDKDRVKIIGVIKYERLPDFCYVCGLIGHSFKNCKKKIEGVGSNEQNLQYEAS' A
#
# COMPACT_ATOMS: atom_id res chain seq x y z
N MET A 1 10.98 -12.61 -15.21
CA MET A 1 10.88 -11.27 -15.84
C MET A 1 10.84 -10.22 -14.74
N ARG A 2 11.57 -9.09 -14.86
CA ARG A 2 11.53 -7.98 -13.91
C ARG A 2 11.30 -6.68 -14.69
N LEU A 3 10.42 -5.81 -14.21
CA LEU A 3 10.11 -4.53 -14.84
C LEU A 3 10.44 -3.40 -13.87
N LYS A 4 11.08 -2.34 -14.37
CA LYS A 4 11.30 -1.11 -13.61
C LYS A 4 10.23 -0.11 -13.99
N VAL A 5 9.55 0.46 -13.00
CA VAL A 5 8.49 1.45 -13.19
C VAL A 5 8.76 2.65 -12.29
N LYS A 6 8.39 3.85 -12.75
CA LYS A 6 8.41 5.05 -11.91
C LYS A 6 7.12 5.07 -11.06
N ILE A 7 7.27 5.33 -9.77
CA ILE A 7 6.16 5.44 -8.83
C ILE A 7 6.21 6.84 -8.22
N ASP A 8 5.06 7.50 -8.15
CA ASP A 8 4.88 8.77 -7.48
C ASP A 8 4.71 8.53 -5.96
N VAL A 9 5.77 8.83 -5.20
CA VAL A 9 5.82 8.59 -3.74
C VAL A 9 5.01 9.58 -2.92
N LEU A 10 4.55 10.68 -3.53
CA LEU A 10 3.66 11.65 -2.90
C LEU A 10 2.20 11.18 -2.92
N LYS A 11 1.92 10.06 -3.59
CA LYS A 11 0.61 9.42 -3.63
C LYS A 11 0.61 8.15 -2.79
N PRO A 12 -0.57 7.76 -2.25
CA PRO A 12 -0.71 6.50 -1.54
C PRO A 12 -0.26 5.33 -2.41
N LEU A 13 0.50 4.42 -1.81
CA LEU A 13 0.96 3.21 -2.47
C LEU A 13 -0.22 2.38 -2.96
N ARG A 14 -0.08 1.88 -4.19
CA ARG A 14 -1.11 1.09 -4.84
C ARG A 14 -1.11 -0.32 -4.26
N ARG A 15 -2.21 -0.73 -3.63
CA ARG A 15 -2.34 -2.06 -3.01
C ARG A 15 -2.79 -3.15 -3.98
N VAL A 16 -3.55 -2.78 -5.02
CA VAL A 16 -4.09 -3.71 -6.01
C VAL A 16 -3.92 -3.21 -7.43
N VAL A 17 -3.63 -4.13 -8.34
CA VAL A 17 -3.65 -3.90 -9.78
C VAL A 17 -4.84 -4.62 -10.39
N LYS A 18 -5.58 -3.92 -11.26
CA LYS A 18 -6.63 -4.52 -12.08
C LYS A 18 -6.05 -4.69 -13.48
N LEU A 19 -6.05 -5.93 -13.95
CA LEU A 19 -5.57 -6.31 -15.27
C LEU A 19 -6.76 -6.87 -16.05
N VAL A 20 -6.73 -6.70 -17.36
CA VAL A 20 -7.71 -7.29 -18.27
C VAL A 20 -6.92 -8.10 -19.28
N ASP A 21 -7.19 -9.39 -19.34
CA ASP A 21 -6.56 -10.27 -20.32
C ASP A 21 -7.20 -10.11 -21.70
N LYS A 22 -6.62 -10.73 -22.73
CA LYS A 22 -7.09 -10.74 -24.12
C LYS A 22 -8.55 -11.21 -24.24
N ASP A 23 -8.94 -12.15 -23.39
CA ASP A 23 -10.31 -12.69 -23.32
C ASP A 23 -11.26 -11.83 -22.47
N ARG A 24 -10.86 -10.59 -22.14
CA ARG A 24 -11.61 -9.62 -21.32
C ARG A 24 -11.87 -10.06 -19.88
N VAL A 25 -11.17 -11.08 -19.41
CA VAL A 25 -11.23 -11.53 -18.02
C VAL A 25 -10.53 -10.50 -17.13
N LYS A 26 -11.24 -10.05 -16.09
CA LYS A 26 -10.69 -9.11 -15.09
C LYS A 26 -9.91 -9.90 -14.03
N ILE A 27 -8.63 -9.59 -13.91
CA ILE A 27 -7.74 -10.17 -12.91
C ILE A 27 -7.40 -9.09 -11.90
N ILE A 28 -7.50 -9.41 -10.60
CA ILE A 28 -7.09 -8.53 -9.51
C ILE A 28 -5.84 -9.13 -8.88
N GLY A 29 -4.72 -8.41 -8.94
CA GLY A 29 -3.48 -8.77 -8.28
C GLY A 29 -3.26 -7.91 -7.04
N VAL A 30 -2.85 -8.53 -5.93
CA VAL A 30 -2.37 -7.82 -4.74
C VAL A 30 -0.89 -7.49 -4.91
N ILE A 31 -0.52 -6.25 -4.62
CA ILE A 31 0.87 -5.79 -4.68
C ILE A 31 1.50 -5.97 -3.30
N LYS A 32 2.54 -6.79 -3.23
CA LYS A 32 3.42 -6.89 -2.07
C LYS A 32 4.66 -6.02 -2.31
N TYR A 33 4.88 -5.04 -1.42
CA TYR A 33 6.08 -4.23 -1.43
C TYR A 33 7.12 -4.86 -0.53
N GLU A 34 8.35 -5.01 -1.03
CA GLU A 34 9.49 -5.50 -0.26
C GLU A 34 10.45 -4.35 0.02
N ARG A 35 11.04 -4.33 1.23
CA ARG A 35 12.05 -3.34 1.67
C ARG A 35 11.58 -1.88 1.53
N LEU A 36 10.31 -1.64 1.84
CA LEU A 36 9.74 -0.30 1.82
C LEU A 36 10.30 0.53 3.00
N PRO A 37 10.71 1.79 2.79
CA PRO A 37 11.07 2.70 3.89
C PRO A 37 9.85 3.01 4.77
N ASP A 38 10.04 3.80 5.84
CA ASP A 38 8.95 4.17 6.77
C ASP A 38 7.73 4.71 5.99
N PHE A 39 6.60 4.01 6.12
CA PHE A 39 5.37 4.32 5.41
C PHE A 39 4.17 4.21 6.33
N CYS A 40 3.12 4.94 6.00
CA CYS A 40 1.91 4.98 6.80
C CYS A 40 0.91 3.95 6.29
N TYR A 41 0.57 2.95 7.11
CA TYR A 41 -0.44 1.96 6.76
C TYR A 41 -1.86 2.56 6.65
N VAL A 42 -2.13 3.68 7.33
CA VAL A 42 -3.42 4.39 7.25
C VAL A 42 -3.58 5.13 5.93
N CYS A 43 -2.68 6.07 5.64
CA CYS A 43 -2.83 6.92 4.46
C CYS A 43 -2.11 6.41 3.21
N GLY A 44 -1.26 5.38 3.34
CA GLY A 44 -0.51 4.76 2.25
C GLY A 44 0.71 5.54 1.77
N LEU A 45 1.06 6.66 2.40
CA LEU A 45 2.18 7.51 1.98
C LEU A 45 3.50 7.07 2.60
N ILE A 46 4.60 7.29 1.87
CA ILE A 46 5.97 7.11 2.36
C ILE A 46 6.40 8.37 3.13
N GLY A 47 7.26 8.19 4.13
CA GLY A 47 7.95 9.27 4.85
C GLY A 47 7.39 9.56 6.25
N HIS A 48 6.40 8.79 6.71
CA HIS A 48 5.95 8.84 8.10
C HIS A 48 5.29 7.53 8.52
N SER A 49 5.53 7.13 9.76
CA SER A 49 4.77 6.07 10.40
C SER A 49 3.34 6.51 10.74
N PHE A 50 2.48 5.54 11.07
CA PHE A 50 1.13 5.81 11.59
C PHE A 50 1.12 6.83 12.73
N LYS A 51 2.09 6.78 13.64
CA LYS A 51 2.15 7.67 14.81
C LYS A 51 2.04 9.14 14.41
N ASN A 52 2.64 9.51 13.28
CA ASN A 52 2.77 10.88 12.79
C ASN A 52 1.81 11.21 11.64
N CYS A 53 0.82 10.36 11.37
CA CYS A 53 -0.13 10.56 10.28
C CYS A 53 -1.11 11.70 10.58
N LYS A 54 -1.08 12.75 9.74
CA LYS A 54 -2.00 13.91 9.87
C LYS A 54 -3.46 13.56 9.54
N LYS A 55 -3.72 12.45 8.84
CA LYS A 55 -5.09 11.94 8.57
C LYS A 55 -5.68 11.16 9.76
N LYS A 56 -5.06 11.18 10.93
CA LYS A 56 -5.56 10.56 12.17
C LYS A 56 -6.85 11.18 12.72
N ILE A 57 -7.29 12.29 12.14
CA ILE A 57 -8.44 13.06 12.59
C ILE A 57 -9.53 12.87 11.54
N GLU A 58 -10.18 11.71 11.54
CA GLU A 58 -11.55 11.46 11.07
C GLU A 58 -11.83 9.94 11.15
N GLY A 59 -12.28 9.52 12.34
CA GLY A 59 -12.95 8.23 12.52
C GLY A 59 -12.07 7.07 13.00
N VAL A 60 -12.28 6.73 14.27
CA VAL A 60 -12.11 5.40 14.88
C VAL A 60 -10.69 5.01 15.31
N GLY A 61 -10.49 5.09 16.63
CA GLY A 61 -10.04 3.99 17.49
C GLY A 61 -8.72 3.30 17.15
N SER A 62 -7.81 3.33 18.12
CA SER A 62 -6.73 2.35 18.28
C SER A 62 -7.20 0.92 17.99
N ASN A 63 -6.96 0.43 16.78
CA ASN A 63 -7.08 -0.98 16.45
C ASN A 63 -5.74 -1.42 15.85
N GLU A 64 -4.90 -1.94 16.73
CA GLU A 64 -3.70 -2.72 16.43
C GLU A 64 -4.08 -4.04 15.75
N GLN A 65 -4.68 -4.03 14.55
CA GLN A 65 -4.94 -5.27 13.82
C GLN A 65 -4.87 -5.03 12.33
N ASN A 66 -3.67 -5.22 11.74
CA ASN A 66 -3.53 -5.83 10.42
C ASN A 66 -2.07 -6.26 10.21
N LEU A 67 -1.75 -7.45 10.71
CA LEU A 67 -0.48 -8.14 10.58
C LEU A 67 -0.24 -8.69 9.16
N GLN A 68 -0.41 -7.86 8.12
CA GLN A 68 -0.07 -8.28 6.75
C GLN A 68 1.41 -8.06 6.40
N TYR A 69 2.17 -7.49 7.34
CA TYR A 69 3.59 -7.17 7.23
C TYR A 69 4.44 -7.88 8.31
N GLU A 70 3.95 -8.99 8.87
CA GLU A 70 4.82 -9.83 9.69
C GLU A 70 6.00 -10.33 8.87
N ALA A 71 7.17 -10.12 9.47
CA ALA A 71 8.48 -10.38 8.93
C ALA A 71 8.66 -11.86 8.56
N SER A 72 9.52 -12.09 7.57
CA SER A 72 10.08 -13.41 7.25
C SER A 72 10.85 -14.00 8.43
#